data_AF-A0A381EBU7-F1
#
_entry.id   AF-A0A381EBU7-F1
#
_cell.length_a   1.000
_cell.length_b   1.000
_cell.length_c   1.000
_cell.angle_alpha   90.00
_cell.angle_beta   90.00
_cell.angle_gamma   90.00
#
_symmetry.space_group_name_H-M   'P 1'
#
loop_
_entity.id
_entity.type
_entity.pdbx_description
1 polymer ?
#
loop_
_entity_poly.entity_id
_entity_poly.type
_entity_poly.pdbx_seq_one_letter_code
_entity_poly.pdbx_strand_id
1 'polypeptide(L)'
;MKKTALLILGALLAGNALAQFDYPGRKLNRLTLEIIEKAKQAAEKAPDEAAKIEAFIAYLETRREEYKETSLETCIAERGVEKAGACSCGVEKSDYPRLFRFWALHNLTEQDTSAELDALTAANDAVAQECGLTDEQAQ
;
A
#
# COMPACT_ATOMS: atom_id res chain seq x y z
N MET A 1 -51.92 42.22 2.56
CA MET A 1 -50.62 42.20 3.28
C MET A 1 -50.81 41.32 4.51
N LYS A 2 -50.07 40.25 4.84
CA LYS A 2 -48.78 39.68 4.43
C LYS A 2 -48.79 38.17 4.77
N LYS A 3 -48.27 37.37 3.83
CA LYS A 3 -47.36 36.21 3.92
C LYS A 3 -47.66 35.02 4.86
N THR A 4 -48.01 33.93 4.19
CA THR A 4 -47.83 32.50 4.47
C THR A 4 -46.38 32.12 4.77
N ALA A 5 -46.16 31.16 5.68
CA ALA A 5 -45.09 30.14 5.67
C ALA A 5 -45.34 29.18 6.86
N LEU A 6 -46.18 28.15 6.73
CA LEU A 6 -45.81 26.78 6.32
C LEU A 6 -44.61 26.19 7.08
N LEU A 7 -44.97 25.43 8.11
CA LEU A 7 -44.22 24.33 8.72
C LEU A 7 -43.61 23.40 7.66
N ILE A 8 -42.31 23.10 7.75
CA ILE A 8 -41.77 21.75 7.49
C ILE A 8 -40.64 21.49 8.51
N LEU A 9 -40.98 20.71 9.55
CA LEU A 9 -40.04 19.77 10.17
C LEU A 9 -39.55 18.83 9.07
N GLY A 10 -38.26 18.82 8.74
CA GLY A 10 -37.77 17.92 7.70
C GLY A 10 -36.35 18.20 7.25
N ALA A 11 -35.39 17.97 8.13
CA ALA A 11 -34.04 17.57 7.72
C ALA A 11 -33.43 16.80 8.89
N LEU A 12 -33.83 15.53 8.95
CA LEU A 12 -33.05 14.48 9.62
C LEU A 12 -31.58 14.67 9.26
N LEU A 13 -30.75 14.56 10.29
CA LEU A 13 -29.30 14.51 10.28
C LEU A 13 -28.79 13.50 9.23
N ALA A 14 -28.71 13.90 7.96
CA ALA A 14 -27.98 13.20 6.91
C ALA A 14 -26.47 13.52 6.99
N GLY A 15 -25.95 13.77 8.20
CA GLY A 15 -24.57 14.17 8.46
C GLY A 15 -23.58 13.03 8.65
N ASN A 16 -24.02 11.77 8.68
CA ASN A 16 -23.14 10.61 8.93
C ASN A 16 -23.29 9.49 7.88
N ALA A 17 -23.61 9.85 6.64
CA ALA A 17 -23.69 8.90 5.53
C ALA A 17 -22.84 9.33 4.31
N LEU A 18 -21.83 10.19 4.52
CA LEU A 18 -20.64 10.09 3.67
C LEU A 18 -19.96 8.80 4.07
N ALA A 19 -20.41 7.74 3.41
CA ALA A 19 -19.79 6.43 3.38
C ALA A 19 -18.27 6.61 3.44
N GLN A 20 -17.64 5.77 4.25
CA GLN A 20 -16.23 5.45 4.12
C GLN A 20 -15.98 5.19 2.63
N PHE A 21 -15.44 6.18 1.90
CA PHE A 21 -15.14 6.00 0.48
C PHE A 21 -14.15 4.86 0.39
N ASP A 22 -14.62 3.68 0.00
CA ASP A 22 -13.80 2.49 -0.16
C ASP A 22 -12.99 2.72 -1.45
N TYR A 23 -11.89 3.46 -1.31
CA TYR A 23 -10.96 3.68 -2.41
C TYR A 23 -10.06 2.44 -2.52
N PRO A 24 -9.78 1.97 -3.76
CA PRO A 24 -8.85 0.87 -3.99
C PRO A 24 -7.54 1.11 -3.24
N GLY A 25 -7.06 0.11 -2.48
CA GLY A 25 -5.82 0.20 -1.72
C GLY A 25 -5.96 0.51 -0.23
N ARG A 26 -7.15 0.85 0.30
CA ARG A 26 -7.37 1.01 1.76
C ARG A 26 -6.93 -0.23 2.55
N LYS A 27 -7.25 -1.43 2.06
CA LYS A 27 -6.87 -2.71 2.68
C LYS A 27 -5.35 -2.88 2.69
N LEU A 28 -4.70 -2.64 1.56
CA LEU A 28 -3.25 -2.72 1.42
C LEU A 28 -2.53 -1.72 2.33
N ASN A 29 -3.02 -0.47 2.40
CA ASN A 29 -2.44 0.55 3.26
C ASN A 29 -2.53 0.15 4.75
N ARG A 30 -3.69 -0.34 5.20
CA ARG A 30 -3.85 -0.84 6.57
C ARG A 30 -2.89 -2.00 6.86
N LEU A 31 -2.81 -2.95 5.95
CA LEU A 31 -1.93 -4.11 6.08
C LEU A 31 -0.46 -3.69 6.15
N THR A 32 -0.05 -2.76 5.29
CA THR A 32 1.32 -2.23 5.25
C THR A 32 1.70 -1.60 6.60
N LEU A 33 0.83 -0.75 7.15
CA LEU A 33 1.06 -0.12 8.46
C LEU A 33 1.13 -1.16 9.59
N GLU A 34 0.24 -2.15 9.58
CA GLU A 34 0.21 -3.22 10.58
C GLU A 34 1.49 -4.07 10.54
N ILE A 35 1.91 -4.49 9.34
CA ILE A 35 3.11 -5.30 9.15
C ILE A 35 4.36 -4.53 9.57
N ILE A 36 4.48 -3.25 9.19
CA ILE A 36 5.62 -2.39 9.57
C ILE A 36 5.69 -2.23 11.08
N GLU A 37 4.56 -1.95 11.75
CA GLU A 37 4.53 -1.79 13.20
C GLU A 37 4.96 -3.07 13.93
N LYS A 38 4.46 -4.23 13.50
CA LYS A 38 4.89 -5.51 14.09
C LYS A 38 6.34 -5.86 13.76
N ALA A 39 6.85 -5.46 12.59
CA ALA A 39 8.26 -5.60 12.24
C ALA A 39 9.16 -4.74 13.14
N LYS A 40 8.74 -3.51 13.48
CA LYS A 40 9.44 -2.66 14.47
C LYS A 40 9.52 -3.35 15.83
N GLN A 41 8.41 -3.91 16.31
CA GLN A 41 8.36 -4.64 17.58
C GLN A 41 9.23 -5.91 17.56
N ALA A 42 9.36 -6.59 16.41
CA ALA A 42 10.29 -7.69 16.24
C ALA A 42 11.76 -7.22 16.35
N ALA A 43 12.06 -6.07 15.74
CA ALA A 43 13.40 -5.47 15.76
C ALA A 43 13.81 -4.97 17.16
N GLU A 44 12.90 -4.44 17.98
CA GLU A 44 13.21 -3.90 19.32
C GLU A 44 13.98 -4.86 20.23
N LYS A 45 13.82 -6.17 20.03
CA LYS A 45 14.46 -7.23 20.83
C LYS A 45 15.89 -7.53 20.40
N ALA A 46 16.34 -6.99 19.27
CA ALA A 46 17.65 -7.28 18.69
C ALA A 46 18.76 -6.41 19.31
N PRO A 47 19.97 -6.97 19.47
CA PRO A 47 21.06 -6.36 20.27
C PRO A 47 21.75 -5.16 19.60
N ASP A 48 21.71 -5.05 18.28
CA ASP A 48 22.40 -4.02 17.51
C ASP A 48 21.63 -3.65 16.23
N GLU A 49 22.08 -2.62 15.52
CA GLU A 49 21.41 -2.11 14.31
C GLU A 49 21.31 -3.16 13.19
N ALA A 50 22.37 -3.95 12.96
CA ALA A 50 22.35 -4.97 11.92
C ALA A 50 21.32 -6.05 12.25
N ALA A 51 21.32 -6.55 13.49
CA ALA A 51 20.35 -7.53 13.96
C ALA A 51 18.92 -6.98 13.97
N LYS A 52 18.72 -5.67 14.22
CA LYS A 52 17.41 -5.01 14.11
C LYS A 52 16.89 -5.03 12.68
N ILE A 53 17.74 -4.68 11.71
CA ILE A 53 17.39 -4.72 10.29
C ILE A 53 17.03 -6.14 9.86
N GLU A 54 17.84 -7.14 10.26
CA GLU A 54 17.56 -8.55 9.95
C GLU A 54 16.25 -9.04 10.56
N ALA A 55 15.99 -8.73 11.84
CA ALA A 55 14.75 -9.12 12.52
C ALA A 55 13.51 -8.47 11.88
N PHE A 56 13.63 -7.20 11.45
CA PHE A 56 12.57 -6.49 10.74
C PHE A 56 12.26 -7.15 9.39
N ILE A 57 13.29 -7.36 8.56
CA ILE A 57 13.13 -8.00 7.25
C ILE A 57 12.57 -9.42 7.41
N ALA A 58 13.10 -10.20 8.36
CA ALA A 58 12.61 -11.55 8.64
C ALA A 58 11.11 -11.56 9.00
N TYR A 59 10.63 -10.55 9.74
CA TYR A 59 9.20 -10.41 10.02
C TYR A 59 8.40 -10.12 8.74
N LEU A 60 8.84 -9.16 7.91
CA LEU A 60 8.18 -8.84 6.63
C LEU A 60 8.07 -10.07 5.74
N GLU A 61 9.12 -10.90 5.70
CA GLU A 61 9.16 -12.14 4.94
C GLU A 61 8.06 -13.13 5.33
N THR A 62 7.72 -13.22 6.63
CA THR A 62 6.59 -14.06 7.08
C THR A 62 5.23 -13.58 6.60
N ARG A 63 5.13 -12.32 6.15
CA ARG A 63 3.90 -11.67 5.69
C ARG A 63 3.90 -11.42 4.18
N ARG A 64 4.93 -11.89 3.46
CA ARG A 64 5.12 -11.64 2.03
C ARG A 64 3.90 -12.06 1.21
N GLU A 65 3.42 -13.29 1.37
CA GLU A 65 2.30 -13.80 0.56
C GLU A 65 0.99 -13.03 0.81
N GLU A 66 0.67 -12.70 2.06
CA GLU A 66 -0.52 -11.90 2.37
C GLU A 66 -0.41 -10.47 1.81
N TYR A 67 0.78 -9.86 1.88
CA TYR A 67 1.05 -8.56 1.27
C TYR A 67 0.89 -8.62 -0.25
N LYS A 68 1.42 -9.67 -0.87
CA LYS A 68 1.33 -9.93 -2.31
C LYS A 68 -0.11 -10.14 -2.78
N GLU A 69 -0.89 -10.97 -2.08
CA GLU A 69 -2.31 -11.19 -2.35
C GLU A 69 -3.10 -9.87 -2.25
N THR A 70 -2.87 -9.10 -1.19
CA THR A 70 -3.56 -7.81 -0.98
C THR A 70 -3.13 -6.77 -2.03
N SER A 71 -1.88 -6.83 -2.48
CA SER A 71 -1.37 -5.99 -3.58
C SER A 71 -2.02 -6.36 -4.91
N LEU A 72 -2.24 -7.65 -5.16
CA LEU A 72 -2.94 -8.14 -6.36
C LEU A 72 -4.39 -7.65 -6.38
N GLU A 73 -5.12 -7.85 -5.28
CA GLU A 73 -6.50 -7.37 -5.14
C GLU A 73 -6.59 -5.86 -5.37
N THR A 74 -5.65 -5.09 -4.81
CA THR A 74 -5.59 -3.64 -4.96
C THR A 74 -5.32 -3.25 -6.42
N CYS A 75 -4.32 -3.88 -7.06
CA CYS A 75 -4.01 -3.62 -8.45
C CYS A 75 -5.22 -3.91 -9.35
N ILE A 76 -5.93 -5.03 -9.16
CA ILE A 76 -7.12 -5.36 -9.95
C ILE A 76 -8.24 -4.34 -9.69
N ALA A 77 -8.43 -3.90 -8.46
CA ALA A 77 -9.43 -2.90 -8.12
C ALA A 77 -9.12 -1.53 -8.75
N GLU A 78 -7.85 -1.17 -8.92
CA GLU A 78 -7.39 0.08 -9.55
C GLU A 78 -7.38 0.01 -11.08
N ARG A 79 -6.94 -1.12 -11.63
CA ARG A 79 -6.65 -1.29 -13.07
C ARG A 79 -7.73 -2.01 -13.85
N GLY A 80 -8.72 -2.58 -13.16
CA GLY A 80 -9.80 -3.37 -13.76
C GLY A 80 -9.46 -4.86 -13.88
N VAL A 81 -10.50 -5.68 -13.97
CA VAL A 81 -10.39 -7.15 -14.07
C VAL A 81 -9.73 -7.61 -15.37
N GLU A 82 -9.80 -6.80 -16.42
CA GLU A 82 -9.12 -7.00 -17.69
C GLU A 82 -7.60 -6.94 -17.57
N LYS A 83 -7.07 -6.24 -16.56
CA LYS A 83 -5.64 -6.19 -16.24
C LYS A 83 -5.24 -7.22 -15.17
N ALA A 84 -6.10 -8.17 -14.79
CA ALA A 84 -5.79 -9.16 -13.75
C ALA A 84 -4.52 -9.99 -14.04
N GLY A 85 -4.29 -10.38 -15.29
CA GLY A 85 -3.06 -11.07 -15.70
C GLY A 85 -1.81 -10.19 -15.55
N ALA A 86 -1.91 -8.91 -15.91
CA ALA A 86 -0.84 -7.93 -15.75
C ALA A 86 -0.55 -7.67 -14.26
N CYS A 87 -1.59 -7.52 -13.43
CA CYS A 87 -1.46 -7.37 -11.98
C CYS A 87 -0.82 -8.59 -11.32
N SER A 88 -1.22 -9.81 -11.73
CA SER A 88 -0.59 -11.05 -11.25
C SER A 88 0.88 -11.10 -11.64
N CYS A 89 1.23 -10.79 -12.89
CA CYS A 89 2.63 -10.68 -13.32
C CYS A 89 3.41 -9.68 -12.46
N GLY A 90 2.84 -8.49 -12.22
CA GLY A 90 3.49 -7.44 -11.44
C GLY A 90 3.83 -7.89 -10.03
N VAL A 91 2.85 -8.42 -9.29
CA VAL A 91 3.09 -8.86 -7.90
C VAL A 91 4.02 -10.08 -7.82
N GLU A 92 4.06 -10.95 -8.82
CA GLU A 92 4.98 -12.10 -8.83
C GLU A 92 6.43 -11.68 -9.11
N LYS A 93 6.63 -10.64 -9.92
CA LYS A 93 7.97 -10.16 -10.33
C LYS A 93 8.53 -9.03 -9.47
N SER A 94 7.72 -8.43 -8.60
CA SER A 94 8.16 -7.41 -7.65
C SER A 94 9.40 -7.84 -6.85
N ASP A 95 10.37 -6.94 -6.73
CA ASP A 95 11.59 -7.14 -5.93
C ASP A 95 11.28 -6.93 -4.43
N TYR A 96 10.59 -7.90 -3.83
CA TYR A 96 10.27 -7.88 -2.39
C TYR A 96 11.51 -7.78 -1.49
N PRO A 97 12.61 -8.50 -1.75
CA PRO A 97 13.84 -8.32 -0.97
C PRO A 97 14.32 -6.86 -0.92
N ARG A 98 14.29 -6.16 -2.06
CA ARG A 98 14.63 -4.73 -2.12
C ARG A 98 13.62 -3.85 -1.41
N LEU A 99 12.32 -4.08 -1.62
CA LEU A 99 11.26 -3.35 -0.92
C LEU A 99 11.40 -3.46 0.60
N PHE A 100 11.62 -4.67 1.11
CA PHE A 100 11.75 -4.93 2.54
C PHE A 100 13.03 -4.34 3.13
N ARG A 101 14.13 -4.39 2.37
CA ARG A 101 15.37 -3.70 2.74
C ARG A 101 15.15 -2.18 2.83
N PHE A 102 14.52 -1.58 1.82
CA PHE A 102 14.18 -0.16 1.83
C PHE A 102 13.34 0.20 3.07
N TRP A 103 12.28 -0.56 3.34
CA TRP A 103 11.43 -0.32 4.52
C TRP A 103 12.19 -0.44 5.83
N ALA A 104 13.08 -1.43 5.97
CA ALA A 104 13.89 -1.58 7.17
C ALA A 104 14.80 -0.36 7.38
N LEU A 105 15.55 0.05 6.35
CA LEU A 105 16.43 1.21 6.43
C LEU A 105 15.65 2.49 6.74
N HIS A 106 14.53 2.71 6.03
CA HIS A 106 13.71 3.90 6.16
C HIS A 106 13.01 4.01 7.53
N ASN A 107 12.66 2.88 8.14
CA ASN A 107 11.90 2.88 9.40
C ASN A 107 12.76 2.75 10.67
N LEU A 108 13.97 2.19 10.56
CA LEU A 108 14.80 1.87 11.72
C LEU A 108 16.03 2.76 11.85
N THR A 109 16.43 3.45 10.79
CA THR A 109 17.70 4.20 10.74
C THR A 109 17.46 5.66 10.36
N GLU A 110 18.45 6.51 10.64
CA GLU A 110 18.49 7.90 10.15
C GLU A 110 19.26 8.03 8.83
N GLN A 111 19.56 6.90 8.17
CA GLN A 111 20.30 6.90 6.91
C GLN A 111 19.45 7.52 5.79
N ASP A 112 20.11 8.24 4.88
CA ASP A 112 19.47 8.69 3.66
C ASP A 112 19.15 7.47 2.76
N THR A 113 17.86 7.20 2.56
CA THR A 113 17.39 6.08 1.75
C THR A 113 17.04 6.47 0.32
N SER A 114 17.38 7.69 -0.13
CA SER A 114 17.03 8.19 -1.46
C SER A 114 17.53 7.28 -2.60
N ALA A 115 18.79 6.83 -2.53
CA ALA A 115 19.35 5.94 -3.55
C ALA A 115 18.66 4.56 -3.59
N GLU A 116 18.24 4.05 -2.43
CA GLU A 116 17.51 2.77 -2.37
C GLU A 116 16.08 2.95 -2.91
N LEU A 117 15.45 4.09 -2.63
CA LEU A 117 14.15 4.44 -3.18
C LEU A 117 14.19 4.60 -4.71
N ASP A 118 15.22 5.24 -5.25
CA ASP A 118 15.42 5.38 -6.70
C ASP A 118 15.59 4.00 -7.36
N ALA A 119 16.40 3.13 -6.76
CA ALA A 119 16.61 1.77 -7.26
C ALA A 119 15.34 0.91 -7.18
N LEU A 120 14.56 1.03 -6.11
CA LEU A 120 13.27 0.37 -5.95
C LEU A 120 12.25 0.87 -6.99
N THR A 121 12.19 2.19 -7.20
CA THR A 121 11.33 2.80 -8.22
C THR A 121 11.69 2.27 -9.61
N ALA A 122 12.97 2.28 -9.98
CA ALA A 122 13.42 1.76 -11.27
C ALA A 122 13.10 0.26 -11.46
N ALA A 123 13.22 -0.55 -10.41
CA ALA A 123 12.84 -1.96 -10.45
C ALA A 123 11.32 -2.13 -10.65
N ASN A 124 10.50 -1.35 -9.95
CA ASN A 124 9.05 -1.37 -10.10
C ASN A 124 8.60 -0.90 -11.48
N ASP A 125 9.24 0.12 -12.05
CA ASP A 125 8.96 0.61 -13.40
C ASP A 125 9.29 -0.45 -14.46
N ALA A 126 10.43 -1.14 -14.32
CA ALA A 126 10.81 -2.23 -15.21
C ALA A 126 9.79 -3.38 -15.16
N VAL A 127 9.33 -3.77 -13.96
CA VAL A 127 8.27 -4.78 -13.78
C VAL A 127 6.96 -4.30 -14.38
N ALA A 128 6.57 -3.03 -14.15
CA ALA A 128 5.34 -2.48 -14.69
C ALA A 128 5.35 -2.46 -16.23
N GLN A 129 6.48 -2.11 -16.85
CA GLN A 129 6.66 -2.17 -18.29
C GLN A 129 6.59 -3.61 -18.81
N GLU A 130 7.32 -4.53 -18.18
CA GLU A 130 7.34 -5.94 -18.60
C GLU A 130 5.97 -6.60 -18.48
N CYS A 131 5.20 -6.25 -17.46
CA CYS A 131 3.89 -6.83 -17.18
C CYS A 131 2.73 -6.07 -17.84
N GLY A 132 2.97 -4.99 -18.59
CA GLY A 132 1.91 -4.23 -19.26
C GLY A 132 1.00 -3.44 -18.30
N LEU A 133 1.56 -2.98 -17.18
CA LEU A 133 0.94 -2.12 -16.16
C LEU A 133 1.26 -0.63 -16.35
N THR A 134 2.07 -0.28 -17.35
CA THR A 134 2.24 1.12 -17.76
C THR A 134 0.92 1.67 -18.29
N ASP A 135 0.63 2.93 -18.00
CA ASP A 135 -0.55 3.59 -18.54
C ASP A 135 -0.49 3.53 -20.07
N GLU A 136 -1.34 2.70 -20.69
CA GLU A 136 -1.77 2.93 -22.06
C GLU A 136 -2.53 4.24 -22.03
N GLN A 137 -1.82 5.36 -22.22
CA GLN A 137 -2.50 6.57 -22.66
C GLN A 137 -3.23 6.19 -23.94
N ALA A 138 -4.55 6.06 -23.83
CA ALA A 138 -5.47 6.02 -24.93
C ALA A 138 -5.11 7.20 -25.86
N GLN A 139 -4.47 6.87 -26.98
CA GLN A 139 -4.31 7.77 -28.12
C GLN A 139 -5.68 8.03 -28.76
#